data_AF-A0A1G1FMZ7-F1
#
_entry.id   AF-A0A1G1FMZ7-F1
#
_cell.length_a   1.000
_cell.length_b   1.000
_cell.length_c   1.000
_cell.angle_alpha   90.00
_cell.angle_beta   90.00
_cell.angle_gamma   90.00
#
_symmetry.space_group_name_H-M   'P 1'
#
loop_
_entity.id
_entity.type
_entity.pdbx_description
1 polymer ?
#
loop_
_entity_poly.entity_id
_entity_poly.type
_entity_poly.pdbx_seq_one_letter_code
_entity_poly.pdbx_strand_id
1 'polypeptide(L)'
;MRKFLSITILLGLCLPVAAYVSAATEAPGMRVLDSIKDVYTPVKFDHPKHVSIAGSCSACHHEHGIADGLPCKQCHALTPQSFKHSVNHSFMACKNCHTTADRDNAAMPGLKTAYHKQCFTCHRGMGNIGTDPKGCAEICHAKRADRVSLNIRK
;
A
#
# COMPACT_ATOMS: atom_id res chain seq x y z
N MET A 1 63.81 -20.87 -46.69
CA MET A 1 62.97 -19.72 -47.09
C MET A 1 62.05 -19.35 -45.92
N ARG A 2 62.26 -18.15 -45.36
CA ARG A 2 61.53 -17.57 -44.20
C ARG A 2 60.06 -17.38 -44.54
N LYS A 3 59.10 -17.90 -43.75
CA LYS A 3 57.76 -17.29 -43.62
C LYS A 3 57.16 -17.49 -42.21
N PHE A 4 57.31 -16.41 -41.43
CA PHE A 4 56.38 -15.82 -40.46
C PHE A 4 55.70 -16.68 -39.38
N LEU A 5 56.23 -16.46 -38.18
CA LEU A 5 55.63 -16.57 -36.86
C LEU A 5 54.28 -15.83 -36.80
N SER A 6 53.17 -16.55 -36.67
CA SER A 6 51.85 -15.96 -36.37
C SER A 6 51.54 -16.20 -34.90
N ILE A 7 51.95 -15.26 -34.06
CA ILE A 7 51.52 -15.15 -32.67
C ILE A 7 50.07 -14.68 -32.70
N THR A 8 49.13 -15.61 -32.50
CA THR A 8 47.73 -15.27 -32.21
C THR A 8 47.66 -14.72 -30.80
N ILE A 9 47.67 -13.39 -30.68
CA ILE A 9 47.37 -12.67 -29.44
C ILE A 9 45.93 -12.97 -29.08
N LEU A 10 45.73 -13.88 -28.11
CA LEU A 10 44.44 -14.09 -27.45
C LEU A 10 44.16 -12.85 -26.59
N LEU A 11 43.62 -11.81 -27.20
CA LEU A 11 43.15 -10.62 -26.49
C LEU A 11 41.88 -11.04 -25.72
N GLY A 12 42.07 -11.46 -24.47
CA GLY A 12 40.99 -11.78 -23.55
C GLY A 12 40.05 -10.59 -23.41
N LEU A 13 38.90 -10.68 -24.08
CA LEU A 13 37.79 -9.76 -23.92
C LEU A 13 37.15 -10.02 -22.55
N CYS A 14 37.76 -9.47 -21.51
CA CYS A 14 37.21 -9.42 -20.18
C CYS A 14 36.06 -8.41 -20.20
N LEU A 15 34.87 -8.87 -20.63
CA LEU A 15 33.63 -8.11 -20.51
C LEU A 15 33.41 -7.80 -19.03
N PRO A 16 33.33 -6.51 -18.63
CA PRO A 16 32.97 -6.18 -17.27
C PRO A 16 31.51 -6.63 -17.10
N VAL A 17 31.30 -7.65 -16.26
CA VAL A 17 29.98 -7.97 -15.75
C VAL A 17 29.58 -6.78 -14.89
N ALA A 18 28.94 -5.78 -15.50
CA ALA A 18 28.32 -4.69 -14.78
C ALA A 18 27.32 -5.33 -13.84
N ALA A 19 27.65 -5.36 -12.54
CA ALA A 19 26.73 -5.78 -11.51
C ALA A 19 25.57 -4.78 -11.53
N TYR A 20 24.46 -5.20 -12.15
CA TYR A 20 23.21 -4.47 -12.08
C TYR A 20 22.73 -4.57 -10.63
N VAL A 21 23.11 -3.59 -9.80
CA VAL A 21 22.49 -3.40 -8.51
C VAL A 21 21.08 -2.88 -8.80
N SER A 22 20.13 -3.81 -8.87
CA SER A 22 18.72 -3.45 -8.80
C SER A 22 18.48 -2.80 -7.45
N ALA A 23 18.27 -1.49 -7.46
CA ALA A 23 17.67 -0.79 -6.33
C ALA A 23 16.28 -1.40 -6.13
N ALA A 24 16.18 -2.38 -5.25
CA ALA A 24 14.91 -2.80 -4.71
C ALA A 24 14.28 -1.55 -4.11
N THR A 25 13.18 -1.09 -4.68
CA THR A 25 12.39 0.00 -4.12
C THR A 25 12.05 -0.34 -2.68
N GLU A 26 12.76 0.29 -1.74
CA GLU A 26 12.53 0.05 -0.31
C GLU A 26 11.10 0.45 0.00
N ALA A 27 10.32 -0.52 0.46
CA ALA A 27 8.95 -0.28 0.82
C ALA A 27 8.88 0.74 1.98
N PRO A 28 7.73 1.42 2.16
CA PRO A 28 7.54 2.32 3.28
C PRO A 28 7.99 1.75 4.62
N GLY A 29 8.60 2.60 5.45
CA GLY A 29 8.62 2.42 6.90
C GLY A 29 7.23 2.69 7.51
N MET A 30 7.20 3.27 8.70
CA MET A 30 5.93 3.64 9.34
C MET A 30 5.13 4.65 8.48
N ARG A 31 3.81 4.45 8.41
CA ARG A 31 2.85 5.32 7.74
C ARG A 31 1.76 5.73 8.72
N VAL A 32 1.30 6.97 8.61
CA VAL A 32 0.22 7.50 9.44
C VAL A 32 -1.03 7.60 8.59
N LEU A 33 -2.08 6.86 8.96
CA LEU A 33 -3.37 6.91 8.28
C LEU A 33 -4.24 7.94 8.99
N ASP A 34 -4.26 9.16 8.45
CA ASP A 34 -4.90 10.32 9.07
C ASP A 34 -6.03 10.92 8.22
N SER A 35 -6.27 10.37 7.02
CA SER A 35 -7.17 10.96 6.03
C SER A 35 -8.65 10.98 6.46
N ILE A 36 -9.00 10.25 7.52
CA ILE A 36 -10.34 10.26 8.15
C ILE A 36 -10.26 10.46 9.67
N LYS A 37 -9.19 11.11 10.17
CA LYS A 37 -9.10 11.45 11.59
C LYS A 37 -10.22 12.44 11.93
N ASP A 38 -11.00 12.15 12.94
CA ASP A 38 -11.99 13.09 13.47
C ASP A 38 -12.28 12.83 14.94
N VAL A 39 -13.03 11.78 15.26
CA VAL A 39 -13.35 11.35 16.64
C VAL A 39 -12.20 10.55 17.27
N TYR A 40 -11.41 9.88 16.42
CA TYR A 40 -10.29 9.03 16.81
C TYR A 40 -8.97 9.59 16.29
N THR A 41 -7.87 9.22 16.95
CA THR A 41 -6.51 9.58 16.55
C THR A 41 -6.14 8.88 15.25
N PRO A 42 -5.15 9.39 14.49
CA PRO A 42 -4.61 8.68 13.34
C PRO A 42 -4.08 7.29 13.72
N VAL A 43 -4.19 6.33 12.79
CA VAL A 43 -3.60 5.00 12.95
C VAL A 43 -2.13 5.07 12.57
N LYS A 44 -1.23 4.62 13.45
CA LYS A 44 0.18 4.41 13.13
C LYS A 44 0.35 3.01 12.56
N PHE A 45 0.61 2.92 11.27
CA PHE A 45 0.75 1.68 10.53
C PHE A 45 2.23 1.36 10.29
N ASP A 46 2.72 0.30 10.91
CA ASP A 46 4.08 -0.19 10.71
C ASP A 46 4.13 -1.12 9.48
N HIS A 47 4.41 -0.54 8.32
CA HIS A 47 4.35 -1.27 7.05
C HIS A 47 5.31 -2.48 7.01
N PRO A 48 6.60 -2.37 7.40
CA PRO A 48 7.51 -3.52 7.42
C PRO A 48 7.02 -4.67 8.30
N LYS A 49 6.52 -4.37 9.51
CA LYS A 49 5.99 -5.39 10.42
C LYS A 49 4.76 -6.09 9.86
N HIS A 50 3.87 -5.35 9.21
CA HIS A 50 2.68 -5.95 8.60
C HIS A 50 3.04 -6.80 7.39
N VAL A 51 3.97 -6.37 6.53
CA VAL A 51 4.44 -7.17 5.40
C VAL A 51 5.10 -8.47 5.86
N SER A 52 5.90 -8.44 6.93
CA SER A 52 6.55 -9.67 7.44
C SER A 52 5.55 -10.70 7.97
N ILE A 53 4.35 -10.26 8.39
CA ILE A 53 3.28 -11.16 8.85
C ILE A 53 2.37 -11.57 7.69
N ALA A 54 2.01 -10.64 6.81
CA ALA A 54 1.07 -10.86 5.72
C ALA A 54 1.67 -11.69 4.56
N GLY A 55 3.00 -11.68 4.40
CA GLY A 55 3.72 -12.52 3.44
C GLY A 55 3.64 -12.07 1.97
N SER A 56 2.72 -11.18 1.59
CA SER A 56 2.59 -10.64 0.24
C SER A 56 2.12 -9.19 0.22
N CYS A 57 2.61 -8.39 -0.75
CA CYS A 57 2.12 -7.04 -1.03
C CYS A 57 0.63 -7.05 -1.43
N SER A 58 0.20 -8.10 -2.14
CA SER A 58 -1.19 -8.25 -2.60
C SER A 58 -2.18 -8.50 -1.47
N ALA A 59 -1.69 -8.86 -0.28
CA ALA A 59 -2.55 -9.04 0.90
C ALA A 59 -3.23 -7.73 1.32
N CYS A 60 -2.66 -6.57 0.99
CA CYS A 60 -3.22 -5.24 1.28
C CYS A 60 -3.43 -4.38 0.03
N HIS A 61 -2.63 -4.59 -1.01
CA HIS A 61 -2.77 -3.90 -2.29
C HIS A 61 -3.54 -4.78 -3.27
N HIS A 62 -4.83 -4.51 -3.41
CA HIS A 62 -5.62 -5.20 -4.43
C HIS A 62 -5.28 -4.72 -5.84
N GLU A 63 -5.25 -5.66 -6.77
CA GLU A 63 -5.19 -5.38 -8.21
C GLU A 63 -6.58 -5.58 -8.81
N HIS A 64 -6.98 -4.67 -9.70
CA HIS A 64 -8.15 -4.89 -10.55
C HIS A 64 -7.66 -5.55 -11.84
N GLY A 65 -7.55 -6.88 -11.79
CA GLY A 65 -7.08 -7.69 -12.92
C GLY A 65 -8.05 -7.64 -14.10
N ILE A 66 -7.50 -7.64 -15.31
CA ILE A 66 -8.16 -7.44 -16.62
C ILE A 66 -9.28 -8.46 -16.97
N ALA A 67 -9.64 -9.37 -16.07
CA ALA A 67 -10.82 -10.22 -16.21
C ALA A 67 -12.06 -9.71 -15.45
N ASP A 68 -11.89 -9.03 -14.31
CA ASP A 68 -13.00 -8.52 -13.46
C ASP A 68 -12.83 -7.03 -13.06
N GLY A 69 -11.78 -6.37 -13.58
CA GLY A 69 -11.41 -5.00 -13.25
C GLY A 69 -11.88 -4.01 -14.30
N LEU A 70 -12.80 -3.12 -13.92
CA LEU A 70 -13.12 -1.92 -14.71
C LEU A 70 -11.80 -1.17 -15.01
N PRO A 71 -11.36 -0.99 -16.28
CA PRO A 71 -10.14 -0.25 -16.60
C PRO A 71 -10.16 1.11 -15.93
N CYS A 72 -9.00 1.63 -15.51
CA CYS A 72 -8.92 2.82 -14.65
C CYS A 72 -9.68 4.05 -15.22
N LYS A 73 -9.89 4.09 -16.55
CA LYS A 73 -10.69 5.08 -17.29
C LYS A 73 -12.21 5.04 -17.02
N GLN A 74 -12.73 3.95 -16.48
CA GLN A 74 -14.16 3.77 -16.24
C GLN A 74 -14.62 4.42 -14.92
N CYS A 75 -13.70 4.63 -13.98
CA CYS A 75 -14.02 5.34 -12.73
C CYS A 75 -13.49 6.78 -12.74
N HIS A 76 -12.31 7.06 -13.33
CA HIS A 76 -11.75 8.41 -13.37
C HIS A 76 -11.19 8.77 -14.75
N ALA A 77 -11.19 10.05 -15.10
CA ALA A 77 -10.48 10.54 -16.27
C ALA A 77 -8.96 10.39 -16.07
N LEU A 78 -8.33 9.48 -16.81
CA LEU A 78 -6.89 9.30 -16.77
C LEU A 78 -6.18 10.44 -17.51
N THR A 79 -5.41 11.23 -16.78
CA THR A 79 -4.43 12.17 -17.35
C THR A 79 -3.11 11.45 -17.63
N PRO A 80 -2.28 11.97 -18.56
CA PRO A 80 -0.91 11.46 -18.76
C PRO A 80 -0.08 11.47 -17.47
N GLN A 81 -0.27 12.44 -16.58
CA GLN A 81 0.41 12.52 -15.28
C GLN A 81 -0.04 11.41 -14.33
N SER A 82 -1.36 11.19 -14.20
CA SER A 82 -1.89 10.10 -13.36
C SER A 82 -1.50 8.73 -13.89
N PHE A 83 -1.46 8.56 -15.22
CA PHE A 83 -0.95 7.36 -15.85
C PHE A 83 0.53 7.16 -15.53
N LYS A 84 1.39 8.16 -15.79
CA LYS A 84 2.83 8.11 -15.51
C LYS A 84 3.15 7.82 -14.04
N HIS A 85 2.35 8.34 -13.11
CA HIS A 85 2.50 8.04 -11.69
C HIS A 85 2.09 6.59 -11.35
N SER A 86 1.00 6.09 -11.94
CA SER A 86 0.56 4.71 -11.78
C SER A 86 1.56 3.68 -12.33
N VAL A 87 2.24 3.96 -13.44
CA VAL A 87 3.22 3.01 -14.03
C VAL A 87 4.53 2.94 -13.24
N ASN A 88 4.87 3.97 -12.45
CA ASN A 88 6.17 4.08 -11.77
C ASN A 88 6.12 3.81 -10.26
N HIS A 89 4.93 3.79 -9.63
CA HIS A 89 4.81 3.72 -8.17
C HIS A 89 3.76 2.74 -7.62
N SER A 90 3.25 1.85 -8.47
CA SER A 90 2.50 0.59 -8.23
C SER A 90 1.32 0.53 -7.24
N PHE A 91 1.20 1.44 -6.27
CA PHE A 91 0.22 1.34 -5.19
C PHE A 91 -0.37 2.73 -4.89
N MET A 92 -1.59 2.96 -5.38
CA MET A 92 -2.35 4.16 -5.06
C MET A 92 -2.87 4.10 -3.62
N ALA A 93 -2.99 5.25 -2.97
CA ALA A 93 -3.62 5.33 -1.66
C ALA A 93 -5.12 4.95 -1.75
N CYS A 94 -5.62 4.20 -0.77
CA CYS A 94 -7.01 3.72 -0.74
C CYS A 94 -8.03 4.84 -0.95
N LYS A 95 -7.75 6.02 -0.37
CA LYS A 95 -8.60 7.22 -0.45
C LYS A 95 -8.82 7.77 -1.84
N ASN A 96 -7.97 7.40 -2.80
CA ASN A 96 -8.10 7.87 -4.17
C ASN A 96 -9.30 7.22 -4.89
N CYS A 97 -9.79 6.07 -4.39
CA CYS A 97 -10.99 5.40 -4.92
C CYS A 97 -12.06 5.24 -3.83
N HIS A 98 -11.66 4.87 -2.61
CA HIS A 98 -12.57 4.77 -1.48
C HIS A 98 -12.75 6.15 -0.85
N THR A 99 -13.64 6.97 -1.41
CA THR A 99 -13.95 8.31 -0.90
C THR A 99 -15.09 8.24 0.13
N THR A 100 -16.04 9.18 0.09
CA THR A 100 -17.30 9.07 0.82
C THR A 100 -18.08 7.87 0.29
N ALA A 101 -18.74 7.14 1.19
CA ALA A 101 -19.59 6.02 0.79
C ALA A 101 -20.75 6.54 -0.06
N ASP A 102 -20.89 5.96 -1.25
CA ASP A 102 -22.03 6.19 -2.13
C ASP A 102 -23.13 5.18 -1.77
N ARG A 103 -24.36 5.68 -1.54
CA ARG A 103 -25.50 4.83 -1.18
C ARG A 103 -26.00 4.03 -2.38
N ASP A 104 -25.77 4.53 -3.58
CA ASP A 104 -26.24 3.93 -4.83
C ASP A 104 -25.20 2.96 -5.41
N ASN A 105 -23.97 2.98 -4.88
CA ASN A 105 -22.90 2.06 -5.23
C ASN A 105 -22.40 1.28 -4.00
N ALA A 106 -23.19 0.30 -3.56
CA ALA A 106 -22.83 -0.58 -2.45
C ALA A 106 -21.55 -1.41 -2.69
N ALA A 107 -21.15 -1.61 -3.96
CA ALA A 107 -19.95 -2.34 -4.32
C ALA A 107 -18.66 -1.56 -3.99
N MET A 108 -18.72 -0.22 -3.93
CA MET A 108 -17.58 0.62 -3.60
C MET A 108 -17.70 1.20 -2.18
N PRO A 109 -17.10 0.55 -1.17
CA PRO A 109 -17.18 1.05 0.19
C PRO A 109 -16.44 2.39 0.33
N GLY A 110 -16.94 3.27 1.19
CA GLY A 110 -16.20 4.46 1.60
C GLY A 110 -14.93 4.13 2.40
N LEU A 111 -14.03 5.11 2.54
CA LEU A 111 -12.68 4.93 3.10
C LEU A 111 -12.65 4.22 4.46
N LYS A 112 -13.54 4.63 5.38
CA LYS A 112 -13.64 4.04 6.71
C LYS A 112 -13.92 2.54 6.64
N THR A 113 -14.88 2.15 5.82
CA THR A 113 -15.27 0.75 5.64
C THR A 113 -14.17 -0.03 4.92
N ALA A 114 -13.50 0.57 3.94
CA ALA A 114 -12.36 -0.05 3.26
C ALA A 114 -11.22 -0.38 4.24
N TYR A 115 -10.81 0.57 5.08
CA TYR A 115 -9.80 0.31 6.11
C TYR A 115 -10.21 -0.79 7.09
N HIS A 116 -11.44 -0.74 7.62
CA HIS A 116 -11.88 -1.76 8.58
C HIS A 116 -11.97 -3.14 7.95
N LYS A 117 -12.51 -3.26 6.73
CA LYS A 117 -12.53 -4.55 6.01
C LYS A 117 -11.11 -5.10 5.86
N GLN A 118 -10.17 -4.26 5.43
CA GLN A 118 -8.79 -4.67 5.22
C GLN A 118 -8.07 -5.09 6.50
N CYS A 119 -8.13 -4.27 7.55
CA CYS A 119 -7.45 -4.57 8.82
C CYS A 119 -8.08 -5.78 9.53
N PHE A 120 -9.42 -5.90 9.50
CA PHE A 120 -10.13 -6.98 10.18
C PHE A 120 -10.01 -8.34 9.49
N THR A 121 -9.52 -8.41 8.25
CA THR A 121 -9.15 -9.67 7.62
C THR A 121 -8.21 -10.49 8.51
N CYS A 122 -7.24 -9.84 9.16
CA CYS A 122 -6.31 -10.49 10.09
C CYS A 122 -6.65 -10.20 11.56
N HIS A 123 -7.06 -8.98 11.90
CA HIS A 123 -7.21 -8.59 13.30
C HIS A 123 -8.48 -9.08 13.99
N ARG A 124 -9.46 -9.63 13.26
CA ARG A 124 -10.71 -10.10 13.87
C ARG A 124 -10.42 -11.25 14.85
N GLY A 125 -10.79 -11.06 16.12
CA GLY A 125 -10.50 -11.99 17.21
C GLY A 125 -9.18 -11.74 17.95
N MET A 126 -8.35 -10.80 17.50
CA MET A 126 -7.13 -10.38 18.21
C MET A 126 -7.43 -9.24 19.18
N GLY A 127 -6.88 -9.26 20.40
CA GLY A 127 -6.90 -8.09 21.30
C GLY A 127 -8.31 -7.51 21.54
N ASN A 128 -9.30 -8.39 21.72
CA ASN A 128 -10.72 -8.08 21.88
C ASN A 128 -11.44 -7.46 20.66
N ILE A 129 -10.79 -7.38 19.50
CA ILE A 129 -11.40 -6.85 18.27
C ILE A 129 -12.54 -7.80 17.84
N GLY A 130 -13.76 -7.27 17.88
CA GLY A 130 -14.98 -8.01 17.54
C GLY A 130 -15.66 -8.70 18.73
N THR A 131 -15.08 -8.63 19.94
CA THR A 131 -15.68 -9.18 21.18
C THR A 131 -15.95 -8.11 22.23
N ASP A 132 -15.10 -7.09 22.35
CA ASP A 132 -15.31 -5.91 23.20
C ASP A 132 -15.16 -4.62 22.36
N PRO A 133 -16.11 -3.67 22.44
CA PRO A 133 -15.96 -2.35 21.80
C PRO A 133 -14.63 -1.64 22.09
N LYS A 134 -14.01 -1.88 23.26
CA LYS A 134 -12.70 -1.33 23.63
C LYS A 134 -11.57 -1.76 22.71
N GLY A 135 -11.64 -2.99 22.16
CA GLY A 135 -10.62 -3.51 21.25
C GLY A 135 -10.41 -2.63 20.00
N CYS A 136 -11.44 -1.89 19.57
CA CYS A 136 -11.34 -0.92 18.49
C CYS A 136 -10.33 0.21 18.81
N ALA A 137 -10.41 0.72 20.03
CA ALA A 137 -9.69 1.92 20.45
C ALA A 137 -8.30 1.62 21.02
N GLU A 138 -8.11 0.41 21.55
CA GLU A 138 -6.86 -0.01 22.21
C GLU A 138 -5.81 -0.52 21.21
N ILE A 139 -6.23 -1.08 20.07
CA ILE A 139 -5.32 -1.71 19.11
C ILE A 139 -4.99 -0.81 17.92
N CYS A 140 -5.98 -0.10 17.37
CA CYS A 140 -5.83 0.60 16.10
C CYS A 140 -5.80 2.13 16.26
N HIS A 141 -6.78 2.72 16.93
CA HIS A 141 -6.92 4.18 17.03
C HIS A 141 -7.59 4.63 18.34
N ALA A 142 -6.88 5.38 19.17
CA ALA A 142 -7.45 5.87 20.42
C ALA A 142 -8.53 6.93 20.17
N LYS A 143 -9.52 7.02 21.07
CA LYS A 143 -10.47 8.15 21.07
C LYS A 143 -9.69 9.43 21.38
N ARG A 144 -9.95 10.53 20.67
CA ARG A 144 -9.21 11.76 20.93
C ARG A 144 -9.67 12.42 22.23
N ALA A 145 -8.72 12.79 23.07
CA ALA A 145 -8.98 13.45 24.34
C ALA A 145 -9.74 14.80 24.17
N ASP A 146 -9.39 15.59 23.15
CA ASP A 146 -10.02 16.88 22.87
C ASP A 146 -11.50 16.78 22.48
N ARG A 147 -11.89 15.68 21.81
CA ARG A 147 -13.29 15.37 21.50
C ARG A 147 -14.07 14.78 22.68
N VAL A 148 -13.38 14.15 23.64
CA VAL A 148 -14.01 13.67 24.89
C VAL A 148 -14.38 14.85 25.79
N SER A 149 -13.50 15.84 25.92
CA SER A 149 -13.75 17.04 26.74
C SER A 149 -14.92 17.90 26.24
N LEU A 150 -15.19 17.89 24.92
CA LEU A 150 -16.32 18.61 24.32
C LEU A 150 -17.69 17.95 24.64
N ASN A 151 -17.74 16.62 24.79
CA ASN A 151 -18.98 15.91 25.08
C ASN A 151 -19.35 15.86 26.57
N ILE A 152 -18.41 16.18 27.48
CA ILE A 152 -18.66 16.23 28.94
C ILE A 152 -19.21 17.60 29.37
N ARG A 153 -19.02 18.64 28.55
CA ARG A 153 -19.46 20.02 28.82
C ARG A 153 -20.84 20.35 28.25
N LYS A 154 -21.59 19.34 27.81
CA LYS A 154 -22.92 19.48 27.21
C LYS A 154 -23.91 18.63 27.99
#